data_AF-A0A5C5X2F7-F1
#
_entry.id   AF-A0A5C5X2F7-F1
#
_cell.length_a   1.000
_cell.length_b   1.000
_cell.length_c   1.000
_cell.angle_alpha   90.00
_cell.angle_beta   90.00
_cell.angle_gamma   90.00
#
_symmetry.space_group_name_H-M   'P 1'
#
loop_
_entity.id
_entity.type
_entity.pdbx_description
1 polymer ?
#
loop_
_entity_poly.entity_id
_entity_poly.type
_entity_poly.pdbx_seq_one_letter_code
_entity_poly.pdbx_strand_id
1 'polypeptide(L)'
;MKMKSILGFALALCACAILGCGSSEGIKPTDEQNVFASVEGLGDIAGDEAMFADAFVPGSVPENRREYSERGYQVTGEPTYAGDQVTVPVKIFGVMHATSSSESRAKRGNSVAETQQTWTLEQVDGQWKLKDAPLG
;
A
#
# COMPACT_ATOMS: atom_id res chain seq x y z
N MET A 1 4.04 -64.86 -9.19
CA MET A 1 5.09 -63.83 -9.41
C MET A 1 4.49 -62.43 -9.56
N LYS A 2 3.76 -61.90 -8.56
CA LYS A 2 3.10 -60.58 -8.65
C LYS A 2 3.46 -59.59 -7.53
N MET A 3 4.04 -60.06 -6.42
CA MET A 3 4.33 -59.22 -5.25
C MET A 3 5.64 -58.42 -5.35
N LYS A 4 6.62 -58.88 -6.15
CA LYS A 4 7.91 -58.18 -6.32
C LYS A 4 7.78 -56.88 -7.14
N SER A 5 6.83 -56.82 -8.09
CA SER A 5 6.62 -55.63 -8.93
C SER A 5 5.89 -54.49 -8.21
N ILE A 6 5.09 -54.79 -7.18
CA ILE A 6 4.32 -53.78 -6.43
C ILE A 6 5.24 -53.02 -5.48
N LEU A 7 6.23 -53.70 -4.89
CA LEU A 7 7.17 -53.10 -3.95
C LEU A 7 8.11 -52.07 -4.62
N GLY A 8 8.52 -52.34 -5.87
CA GLY A 8 9.35 -51.40 -6.64
C GLY A 8 8.62 -50.12 -7.07
N PHE A 9 7.32 -50.22 -7.36
CA PHE A 9 6.50 -49.08 -7.76
C PHE A 9 6.22 -48.13 -6.58
N ALA A 10 6.00 -48.69 -5.38
CA ALA A 10 5.80 -47.91 -4.16
C ALA A 10 7.05 -47.13 -3.74
N LEU A 11 8.24 -47.69 -3.95
CA LEU A 11 9.51 -47.05 -3.63
C LEU A 11 9.83 -45.89 -4.59
N ALA A 12 9.49 -46.03 -5.87
CA ALA A 12 9.64 -44.97 -6.87
C ALA A 12 8.68 -43.80 -6.64
N LEU A 13 7.46 -44.07 -6.16
CA LEU A 13 6.47 -43.03 -5.84
C LEU A 13 6.90 -42.17 -4.64
N CYS A 14 7.59 -42.76 -3.64
CA CYS A 14 8.10 -42.03 -2.49
C CYS A 14 9.29 -41.11 -2.83
N ALA A 15 10.08 -41.45 -3.86
CA ALA A 15 11.21 -40.62 -4.28
C ALA A 15 10.77 -39.31 -4.98
N CYS A 16 9.62 -39.33 -5.67
CA CYS A 16 9.06 -38.14 -6.34
C CYS A 16 8.42 -37.13 -5.35
N ALA A 17 8.10 -37.55 -4.13
CA ALA A 17 7.52 -36.66 -3.11
C ALA A 17 8.56 -35.74 -2.44
N ILE A 18 9.86 -35.99 -2.64
CA ILE A 18 10.96 -35.23 -2.01
C ILE A 18 11.48 -34.12 -2.96
N LEU A 19 11.18 -34.20 -4.26
CA LEU A 19 11.32 -33.07 -5.18
C LEU A 19 10.04 -32.22 -5.11
N GLY A 20 9.78 -31.68 -3.91
CA GLY A 20 8.79 -30.63 -3.70
C GLY A 20 9.20 -29.38 -4.49
N CYS A 21 8.90 -29.38 -5.78
CA CYS A 21 8.99 -28.23 -6.65
C CYS A 21 7.80 -27.33 -6.31
N GLY A 22 8.04 -26.41 -5.39
CA GLY A 22 7.05 -25.46 -4.93
C GLY A 22 7.70 -24.38 -4.10
N SER A 23 8.84 -23.86 -4.57
CA SER A 23 9.33 -22.55 -4.13
C SER A 23 8.30 -21.52 -4.56
N SER A 24 7.25 -21.33 -3.76
CA SER A 24 6.46 -20.12 -3.83
C SER A 24 7.28 -19.04 -3.13
N GLU A 25 8.35 -18.57 -3.77
CA GLU A 25 8.82 -17.23 -3.47
C GLU A 25 7.62 -16.32 -3.74
N GLY A 26 6.99 -15.85 -2.66
CA GLY A 26 5.86 -14.94 -2.75
C GLY A 26 6.28 -13.75 -3.62
N ILE A 27 5.43 -13.39 -4.58
CA ILE A 27 5.64 -12.23 -5.43
C ILE A 27 5.80 -11.02 -4.49
N LYS A 28 7.03 -10.50 -4.39
CA LYS A 28 7.32 -9.29 -3.63
C LYS A 28 6.89 -8.09 -4.48
N PRO A 29 6.16 -7.12 -3.92
CA PRO A 29 5.85 -5.90 -4.63
C PRO A 29 7.13 -5.17 -5.07
N THR A 30 7.06 -4.49 -6.20
CA THR A 30 8.14 -3.58 -6.65
C THR A 30 8.19 -2.33 -5.77
N ASP A 31 9.30 -1.61 -5.81
CA ASP A 31 9.41 -0.32 -5.11
C ASP A 31 8.32 0.66 -5.55
N GLU A 32 8.02 0.72 -6.85
CA GLU A 32 6.93 1.53 -7.38
C GLU A 32 5.57 1.16 -6.78
N GLN A 33 5.26 -0.14 -6.68
CA GLN A 33 4.03 -0.60 -6.05
C GLN A 33 3.97 -0.23 -4.56
N ASN A 34 5.09 -0.31 -3.85
CA ASN A 34 5.17 0.08 -2.44
C ASN A 34 5.01 1.60 -2.26
N VAL A 35 5.62 2.41 -3.13
CA VAL A 35 5.48 3.88 -3.13
C VAL A 35 4.03 4.27 -3.41
N PHE A 36 3.39 3.66 -4.42
CA PHE A 36 1.99 3.95 -4.75
C PHE A 36 1.06 3.56 -3.61
N ALA A 37 1.24 2.38 -3.02
CA ALA A 37 0.45 1.94 -1.87
C ALA A 37 0.60 2.88 -0.66
N SER A 38 1.81 3.40 -0.42
CA SER A 38 2.07 4.34 0.69
C SER A 38 1.37 5.69 0.50
N VAL A 39 1.22 6.14 -0.75
CA VAL A 39 0.49 7.39 -1.08
C VAL A 39 -1.01 7.17 -1.08
N GLU A 40 -1.50 6.24 -1.89
CA GLU A 40 -2.94 6.08 -2.16
C GLU A 40 -3.67 5.45 -0.96
N GLY A 41 -2.99 4.62 -0.18
CA GLY A 41 -3.52 4.02 1.04
C GLY A 41 -3.57 4.97 2.25
N LEU A 42 -3.00 6.18 2.16
CA LEU A 42 -2.93 7.11 3.30
C LEU A 42 -4.32 7.48 3.82
N GLY A 43 -5.29 7.69 2.94
CA GLY A 43 -6.66 8.04 3.31
C GLY A 43 -7.34 6.95 4.14
N ASP A 44 -7.09 5.68 3.81
CA ASP A 44 -7.67 4.52 4.49
C ASP A 44 -7.14 4.36 5.91
N ILE A 45 -5.84 4.62 6.10
CA ILE A 45 -5.18 4.49 7.42
C ILE A 45 -5.27 5.76 8.26
N ALA A 46 -5.60 6.92 7.68
CA ALA A 46 -5.67 8.19 8.40
C ALA A 46 -6.72 8.20 9.53
N GLY A 47 -7.69 7.29 9.50
CA GLY A 47 -8.65 7.07 10.58
C GLY A 47 -8.05 6.47 11.86
N ASP A 48 -6.92 5.77 11.76
CA ASP A 48 -6.20 5.15 12.87
C ASP A 48 -4.92 5.95 13.19
N GLU A 49 -4.75 6.38 14.44
CA GLU A 49 -3.62 7.24 14.83
C GLU A 49 -2.27 6.54 14.72
N ALA A 50 -2.20 5.26 15.09
CA ALA A 50 -0.95 4.51 15.08
C ALA A 50 -0.55 4.17 13.65
N MET A 51 -1.50 3.73 12.82
CA MET A 51 -1.22 3.45 11.40
C MET A 51 -0.89 4.72 10.63
N PHE A 52 -1.60 5.83 10.90
CA PHE A 52 -1.27 7.12 10.31
C PHE A 52 0.14 7.56 10.69
N ALA A 53 0.52 7.50 11.97
CA ALA A 53 1.86 7.86 12.40
C ALA A 53 2.95 6.96 11.78
N ASP A 54 2.70 5.65 11.65
CA ASP A 54 3.63 4.70 11.07
C ASP A 54 3.89 4.95 9.56
N ALA A 55 2.93 5.57 8.86
CA ALA A 55 3.09 5.93 7.45
C ALA A 55 4.13 7.02 7.21
N PHE A 56 4.53 7.78 8.23
CA PHE A 56 5.50 8.87 8.11
C PHE A 56 6.87 8.49 8.66
N VAL A 57 7.90 9.14 8.12
CA VAL A 57 9.23 9.14 8.71
C VAL A 57 9.15 9.69 10.13
N PRO A 58 9.87 9.13 11.13
CA PRO A 58 9.88 9.68 12.48
C PRO A 58 10.15 11.20 12.50
N GLY A 59 9.26 11.95 13.15
CA GLY A 59 9.33 13.41 13.22
C GLY A 59 8.69 14.17 12.05
N SER A 60 8.16 13.47 11.03
CA SER A 60 7.44 14.07 9.89
C SER A 60 5.92 13.93 9.97
N VAL A 61 5.39 13.36 11.06
CA VAL A 61 3.94 13.16 11.24
C VAL A 61 3.23 14.52 11.32
N PRO A 62 2.24 14.81 10.45
CA PRO A 62 1.47 16.05 10.51
C PRO A 62 0.57 16.12 11.75
N GLU A 63 0.45 17.31 12.36
CA GLU A 63 -0.44 17.52 13.50
C GLU A 63 -1.93 17.43 13.12
N ASN A 64 -2.27 17.73 11.86
CA ASN A 64 -3.65 17.84 11.37
C ASN A 64 -4.16 16.55 10.68
N ARG A 65 -3.96 15.39 11.30
CA ARG A 65 -4.42 14.06 10.80
C ARG A 65 -5.84 14.05 10.24
N ARG A 66 -6.76 14.76 10.89
CA ARG A 66 -8.17 14.82 10.47
C ARG A 66 -8.33 15.26 9.01
N GLU A 67 -7.57 16.25 8.57
CA GLU A 67 -7.66 16.71 7.18
C GLU A 67 -7.21 15.64 6.19
N TYR A 68 -6.25 14.79 6.59
CA TYR A 68 -5.82 13.69 5.76
C TYR A 68 -6.91 12.61 5.64
N SER A 69 -7.64 12.34 6.72
CA SER A 69 -8.76 11.37 6.71
C SER A 69 -9.98 11.82 5.90
N GLU A 70 -10.06 13.09 5.54
CA GLU A 70 -11.18 13.67 4.77
C GLU A 70 -10.84 13.79 3.26
N ARG A 71 -9.72 13.22 2.80
CA ARG A 71 -9.23 13.33 1.42
C ARG A 71 -8.84 11.96 0.84
N GLY A 72 -8.90 11.86 -0.48
CA GLY A 72 -8.33 10.79 -1.27
C GLY A 72 -7.06 11.24 -1.99
N TYR A 73 -6.17 10.29 -2.26
CA TYR A 73 -4.86 10.51 -2.86
C TYR A 73 -4.67 9.59 -4.06
N GLN A 74 -4.16 10.15 -5.14
CA GLN A 74 -3.88 9.40 -6.37
C GLN A 74 -2.52 9.81 -6.89
N VAL A 75 -1.68 8.84 -7.25
CA VAL A 75 -0.44 9.11 -7.98
C VAL A 75 -0.78 9.42 -9.43
N THR A 76 -0.37 10.57 -9.93
CA THR A 76 -0.74 11.04 -11.29
C THR A 76 0.41 11.08 -12.28
N GLY A 77 1.61 10.69 -11.88
CA GLY A 77 2.78 10.68 -12.75
C GLY A 77 3.86 9.73 -12.26
N GLU A 78 4.92 9.62 -13.04
CA GLU A 78 6.06 8.75 -12.73
C GLU A 78 6.83 9.27 -11.50
N PRO A 79 7.12 8.43 -10.50
CA PRO A 79 8.01 8.79 -9.40
C PRO A 79 9.44 9.04 -9.89
N THR A 80 10.11 10.01 -9.28
CA THR A 80 11.54 10.25 -9.52
C THR A 80 12.34 9.77 -8.32
N TYR A 81 13.19 8.77 -8.51
CA TYR A 81 14.02 8.17 -7.46
C TYR A 81 15.39 8.85 -7.38
N ALA A 82 15.82 9.15 -6.15
CA ALA A 82 17.10 9.75 -5.83
C ALA A 82 17.69 9.08 -4.58
N GLY A 83 18.29 7.90 -4.75
CA GLY A 83 18.85 7.13 -3.64
C GLY A 83 17.76 6.55 -2.74
N ASP A 84 17.75 6.95 -1.48
CA ASP A 84 16.77 6.57 -0.45
C ASP A 84 15.53 7.46 -0.43
N GLN A 85 15.40 8.40 -1.38
CA GLN A 85 14.26 9.29 -1.51
C GLN A 85 13.55 9.11 -2.86
N VAL A 86 12.25 9.38 -2.86
CA VAL A 86 11.43 9.42 -4.06
C VAL A 86 10.44 10.57 -4.00
N THR A 87 10.33 11.31 -5.10
CA THR A 87 9.31 12.36 -5.26
C THR A 87 8.18 11.89 -6.15
N VAL A 88 6.94 12.10 -5.72
CA VAL A 88 5.74 11.56 -6.35
C VAL A 88 4.75 12.68 -6.65
N PRO A 89 4.28 12.83 -7.91
CA PRO A 89 3.15 13.71 -8.23
C PRO A 89 1.85 13.13 -7.69
N VAL A 90 1.18 13.86 -6.79
CA VAL A 90 -0.04 13.41 -6.10
C VAL A 90 -1.18 14.36 -6.39
N LYS A 91 -2.30 13.81 -6.87
CA LYS A 91 -3.60 14.50 -6.89
C LYS A 91 -4.33 14.22 -5.59
N ILE A 92 -4.79 15.29 -4.96
CA ILE A 92 -5.57 15.28 -3.72
C ILE A 92 -6.98 15.71 -4.06
N PHE A 93 -7.98 14.96 -3.61
CA PHE A 93 -9.39 15.24 -3.88
C PHE A 93 -10.25 14.96 -2.64
N GLY A 94 -11.39 15.65 -2.51
CA GLY A 94 -12.32 15.39 -1.41
C GLY A 94 -13.02 14.04 -1.55
N VAL A 95 -13.19 13.28 -0.46
CA VAL A 95 -13.92 12.01 -0.49
C VAL A 95 -15.43 12.24 -0.56
N MET A 96 -16.11 11.61 -1.52
CA MET A 96 -17.57 11.45 -1.49
C MET A 96 -17.95 10.36 -0.49
N HIS A 97 -18.66 10.78 0.56
CA HIS A 97 -19.52 10.02 1.47
C HIS A 97 -19.22 8.54 1.76
N ALA A 98 -19.02 8.27 3.06
CA ALA A 98 -19.35 7.01 3.71
C ALA A 98 -20.65 6.41 3.15
N THR A 99 -20.62 5.13 2.84
CA THR A 99 -21.77 4.27 2.53
C THR A 99 -22.70 4.14 3.75
N SER A 100 -23.31 5.25 4.17
CA SER A 100 -24.42 5.23 5.12
C SER A 100 -25.72 5.24 4.32
N SER A 101 -26.37 4.09 4.27
CA SER A 101 -27.79 3.96 4.02
C SER A 101 -28.59 4.99 4.84
N SER A 102 -29.70 5.48 4.27
CA SER A 102 -30.66 6.48 4.77
C SER A 102 -30.42 7.95 4.34
N GLU A 103 -30.95 8.27 3.15
CA GLU A 103 -31.83 9.41 2.77
C GLU A 103 -31.66 10.84 3.35
N SER A 104 -30.58 11.18 4.07
CA SER A 104 -30.45 12.54 4.66
C SER A 104 -29.03 13.12 4.59
N ARG A 105 -28.29 12.92 3.49
CA ARG A 105 -26.89 13.39 3.39
C ARG A 105 -26.49 14.18 2.15
N ALA A 106 -27.45 14.67 1.36
CA ALA A 106 -27.15 15.52 0.19
C ALA A 106 -26.62 16.94 0.53
N LYS A 107 -26.23 17.22 1.78
CA LYS A 107 -25.91 18.58 2.23
C LYS A 107 -24.76 18.62 3.25
N ARG A 108 -23.62 18.02 2.90
CA ARG A 108 -22.30 18.37 3.47
C ARG A 108 -21.15 17.70 2.70
N GLY A 109 -21.24 17.66 1.36
CA GLY A 109 -20.04 17.55 0.55
C GLY A 109 -19.38 18.92 0.57
N ASN A 110 -18.50 19.20 1.55
CA ASN A 110 -17.56 20.29 1.38
C ASN A 110 -16.67 19.83 0.22
N SER A 111 -16.91 20.37 -0.98
CA SER A 111 -16.10 20.08 -2.15
C SER A 111 -14.70 20.64 -1.89
N VAL A 112 -13.85 19.86 -1.22
CA VAL A 112 -12.42 20.16 -1.14
C VAL A 112 -11.94 20.18 -2.59
N ALA A 113 -11.47 21.35 -3.03
CA ALA A 113 -11.00 21.54 -4.39
C ALA A 113 -9.87 20.55 -4.68
N GLU A 114 -9.93 19.93 -5.86
CA GLU A 114 -8.84 19.07 -6.31
C GLU A 114 -7.55 19.89 -6.39
N THR A 115 -6.48 19.37 -5.80
CA THR A 115 -5.17 20.03 -5.78
C THR A 115 -4.10 19.04 -6.22
N GLN A 116 -3.09 19.52 -6.94
CA GLN A 116 -1.90 18.74 -7.26
C GLN A 116 -0.75 19.16 -6.35
N GLN A 117 -0.05 18.18 -5.82
CA GLN A 117 1.09 18.35 -4.94
C GLN A 117 2.22 17.43 -5.38
N THR A 118 3.43 17.72 -4.91
CA THR A 118 4.56 16.80 -5.00
C THR A 118 4.89 16.35 -3.59
N TRP A 119 4.80 15.04 -3.36
CA TRP A 119 5.13 14.43 -2.08
C TRP A 119 6.51 13.79 -2.14
N THR A 120 7.16 13.70 -0.99
CA THR A 120 8.46 13.04 -0.85
C THR A 120 8.32 11.88 0.11
N LEU A 121 8.80 10.70 -0.29
CA LEU A 121 8.96 9.54 0.58
C LEU A 121 10.44 9.24 0.78
N GLU A 122 10.76 8.66 1.93
CA GLU A 122 12.10 8.24 2.32
C GLU A 122 12.05 6.77 2.76
N GLN A 123 13.09 6.00 2.43
CA GLN A 123 13.18 4.60 2.81
C GLN A 123 13.64 4.47 4.26
N VAL A 124 12.79 3.91 5.12
CA VAL A 124 13.06 3.65 6.54
C VAL A 124 12.82 2.16 6.81
N ASP A 125 13.84 1.45 7.29
CA ASP A 125 13.77 0.01 7.61
C ASP A 125 13.21 -0.86 6.45
N GLY A 126 13.50 -0.48 5.21
CA GLY A 126 13.04 -1.18 4.01
C GLY A 126 11.60 -0.85 3.58
N GLN A 127 10.96 0.14 4.20
CA GLN A 127 9.64 0.63 3.83
C GLN A 127 9.71 2.08 3.34
N TRP A 128 8.93 2.41 2.31
CA TRP A 128 8.78 3.79 1.87
C TRP A 128 7.80 4.51 2.81
N LYS A 129 8.28 5.55 3.50
CA LYS A 129 7.47 6.34 4.43
C LYS A 129 7.39 7.79 3.97
N LEU A 130 6.26 8.44 4.23
CA LEU A 130 6.02 9.83 3.88
C LEU A 130 6.96 10.74 4.68
N LYS A 131 7.81 11.49 3.98
CA LYS A 131 8.70 12.50 4.56
C LYS A 131 8.05 13.88 4.54
N ASP A 132 7.43 14.22 3.41
CA ASP A 132 6.70 15.46 3.19
C ASP A 132 5.46 15.18 2.33
N ALA A 133 4.29 15.55 2.83
CA ALA A 133 2.99 15.25 2.22
C ALA A 133 2.04 16.45 2.36
N PRO A 134 2.35 17.60 1.74
CA PRO A 134 1.54 18.81 1.88
C PRO A 134 0.15 18.59 1.28
N LEU A 135 -0.85 19.21 1.90
CA LEU A 135 -2.24 19.16 1.46
C LEU A 135 -2.65 20.31 0.53
N GLY A 136 -1.76 21.29 0.32
CA GLY A 136 -2.04 22.54 -0.40
C GLY A 136 -2.66 23.63 0.46
#